data_AF-A0A202CCS7-F1
#
_entry.id   AF-A0A202CCS7-F1
#
_cell.length_a   1.000
_cell.length_b   1.000
_cell.length_c   1.000
_cell.angle_alpha   90.00
_cell.angle_beta   90.00
_cell.angle_gamma   90.00
#
_symmetry.space_group_name_H-M   'P 1'
#
loop_
_entity.id
_entity.type
_entity.pdbx_description
1 polymer ?
#
loop_
_entity_poly.entity_id
_entity_poly.type
_entity_poly.pdbx_seq_one_letter_code
_entity_poly.pdbx_strand_id
1 'polypeptide(L)'
;MEKNSQISKIMRNKLFQVTKILPFILIPLSSYAQVGVNTANPQTTFHVDGNKDNAASGTPTTTQQANDFAITNSGNVGISTINPSEKLDVATGNVRVRAINSNTGVPGTDKYVVADGNGVLKTINFTTTDLFHARLSADQNANSGVIATLLFAAPLVTSTYYSYNSTTGTLTFNQAGNYIVTFQASFGNVTAGTQLVLGVRPVPDNN
;
A
#
# COMPACT_ATOMS: atom_id res chain seq x y z
N MET A 1 -63.44 31.46 49.68
CA MET A 1 -63.43 30.33 48.71
C MET A 1 -62.89 30.74 47.34
N GLU A 2 -63.26 31.91 46.82
CA GLU A 2 -62.89 32.37 45.47
C GLU A 2 -61.37 32.56 45.24
N LYS A 3 -60.66 33.14 46.22
CA LYS A 3 -59.20 33.35 46.15
C LYS A 3 -58.41 32.04 45.97
N ASN A 4 -58.85 30.96 46.61
CA ASN A 4 -58.19 29.64 46.51
C ASN A 4 -58.46 28.96 45.15
N SER A 5 -59.63 29.21 44.56
CA SER A 5 -59.96 28.72 43.21
C SER A 5 -59.09 29.40 42.14
N GLN A 6 -58.90 30.71 42.25
CA GLN A 6 -58.06 31.48 41.32
C GLN A 6 -56.59 31.08 41.39
N ILE A 7 -56.05 30.87 42.60
CA ILE A 7 -54.67 30.40 42.79
C ILE A 7 -54.47 29.02 42.17
N SER A 8 -55.41 28.07 42.39
CA SER A 8 -55.37 26.75 41.76
C SER A 8 -55.38 26.81 40.23
N LYS A 9 -56.16 27.73 39.64
CA LYS A 9 -56.25 27.88 38.17
C LYS A 9 -54.96 28.46 37.57
N ILE A 10 -54.35 29.43 38.25
CA ILE A 10 -53.05 30.00 37.86
C ILE A 10 -51.93 28.96 37.96
N MET A 11 -51.91 28.17 39.04
CA MET A 11 -50.89 27.12 39.23
C MET A 11 -51.01 26.00 38.21
N ARG A 12 -52.24 25.57 37.84
CA ARG A 12 -52.45 24.57 36.79
C ARG A 12 -51.97 25.05 35.43
N ASN A 13 -52.21 26.31 35.06
CA ASN A 13 -51.72 26.87 33.79
C ASN A 13 -50.19 27.00 33.77
N LYS A 14 -49.56 27.41 34.87
CA LYS A 14 -48.09 27.45 34.98
C LYS A 14 -47.49 26.05 34.91
N LEU A 15 -48.10 25.07 35.59
CA LEU A 15 -47.68 23.67 35.54
C LEU A 15 -47.82 23.10 34.12
N PHE A 16 -48.93 23.37 33.42
CA PHE A 16 -49.15 22.95 32.03
C PHE A 16 -48.13 23.55 31.07
N GLN A 17 -47.73 24.81 31.26
CA GLN A 17 -46.70 25.47 30.45
C GLN A 17 -45.30 24.90 30.72
N VAL A 18 -44.97 24.59 31.98
CA VAL A 18 -43.69 23.95 32.33
C VAL A 18 -43.61 22.52 31.76
N THR A 19 -44.69 21.73 31.79
CA THR A 19 -44.73 20.39 31.15
C THR A 19 -44.65 20.40 29.63
N LYS A 20 -44.99 21.50 28.94
CA LYS A 20 -44.83 21.62 27.49
C LYS A 20 -43.41 22.02 27.07
N ILE A 21 -42.67 22.70 27.95
CA ILE A 21 -41.27 23.12 27.71
C ILE A 21 -40.29 21.99 28.08
N LEU A 22 -40.63 21.17 29.08
CA LEU A 22 -39.79 20.08 29.57
C LEU A 22 -39.39 19.00 28.53
N PRO A 23 -40.23 18.59 27.55
CA PRO A 23 -39.80 17.66 26.49
C PRO A 23 -38.89 18.30 25.42
N PHE A 24 -38.70 19.62 25.40
CA PHE A 24 -37.80 20.30 24.46
C PHE A 24 -36.34 20.37 24.94
N ILE A 25 -36.07 20.07 26.22
CA ILE A 25 -34.76 20.25 26.86
C ILE A 25 -34.00 18.92 27.05
N LEU A 26 -34.63 17.77 26.77
CA LEU A 26 -34.04 16.45 27.05
C LEU A 26 -34.00 15.53 25.82
N ILE A 27 -33.55 16.04 24.67
CA ILE A 27 -33.04 15.16 23.61
C ILE A 27 -31.52 15.12 23.78
N PRO A 28 -30.92 14.03 24.28
CA PRO A 28 -29.50 13.83 24.10
C PRO A 28 -29.30 13.62 22.59
N LEU A 29 -29.01 14.70 21.86
CA LEU A 29 -28.45 14.56 20.53
C LEU A 29 -27.06 13.97 20.75
N SER A 30 -26.94 12.65 20.62
CA SER A 30 -25.68 12.05 20.21
C SER A 30 -25.40 12.57 18.80
N SER A 31 -24.97 13.83 18.68
CA SER A 31 -24.49 14.37 17.42
C SER A 31 -23.19 13.63 17.14
N TYR A 32 -23.28 12.60 16.31
CA TYR A 32 -22.10 11.98 15.73
C TYR A 32 -21.31 13.10 15.05
N ALA A 33 -20.11 13.39 15.54
CA ALA A 33 -19.23 14.44 15.02
C ALA A 33 -18.60 14.06 13.66
N GLN A 34 -19.30 13.24 12.88
CA GLN A 34 -18.88 12.80 11.57
C GLN A 34 -19.16 13.89 10.54
N VAL A 35 -18.19 14.12 9.65
CA VAL A 35 -18.26 15.13 8.61
C VAL A 35 -18.49 14.44 7.28
N GLY A 36 -19.63 14.72 6.66
CA GLY A 36 -19.94 14.35 5.28
C GLY A 36 -19.69 15.51 4.33
N VAL A 37 -19.07 15.23 3.18
CA VAL A 37 -19.04 16.14 2.04
C VAL A 37 -19.75 15.44 0.89
N ASN A 38 -20.77 16.09 0.34
CA ASN A 38 -21.63 15.53 -0.73
C ASN A 38 -22.34 14.21 -0.38
N THR A 39 -22.34 13.79 0.89
CA THR A 39 -23.16 12.68 1.38
C THR A 39 -23.93 13.10 2.63
N ALA A 40 -25.22 12.83 2.65
CA ALA A 40 -26.07 13.05 3.83
C ALA A 40 -25.96 11.91 4.84
N ASN A 41 -25.28 10.82 4.48
CA ASN A 41 -25.16 9.60 5.25
C ASN A 41 -23.69 9.16 5.35
N PRO A 42 -22.84 9.92 6.07
CA PRO A 42 -21.45 9.55 6.31
C PRO A 42 -21.37 8.16 6.96
N GLN A 43 -20.50 7.29 6.45
CA GLN A 43 -20.29 5.95 7.00
C GLN A 43 -19.03 5.88 7.89
N THR A 44 -18.22 6.93 7.86
CA THR A 44 -16.96 7.07 8.58
C THR A 44 -16.85 8.48 9.19
N THR A 45 -15.85 8.71 10.04
CA THR A 45 -15.65 10.00 10.73
C THR A 45 -15.53 11.18 9.75
N PHE A 46 -14.84 10.99 8.63
CA PHE A 46 -14.87 11.91 7.50
C PHE A 46 -15.18 11.11 6.24
N HIS A 47 -16.22 11.50 5.50
CA HIS A 47 -16.67 10.80 4.31
C HIS A 47 -16.95 11.80 3.19
N VAL A 48 -16.20 11.71 2.10
CA VAL A 48 -16.37 12.53 0.89
C VAL A 48 -16.89 11.63 -0.22
N ASP A 49 -18.03 12.01 -0.77
CA ASP A 49 -18.65 11.39 -1.95
C ASP A 49 -18.39 12.28 -3.16
N GLY A 50 -17.53 11.84 -4.08
CA GLY A 50 -17.12 12.64 -5.22
C GLY A 50 -18.27 12.97 -6.16
N ASN A 51 -19.14 11.99 -6.42
CA ASN A 51 -20.22 12.08 -7.41
C ASN A 51 -21.58 12.44 -6.80
N LYS A 52 -21.68 12.54 -5.47
CA LYS A 52 -22.93 12.75 -4.74
C LYS A 52 -23.95 11.64 -5.07
N ASP A 53 -23.48 10.42 -5.29
CA ASP A 53 -24.31 9.30 -5.69
C ASP A 53 -24.60 8.33 -4.53
N ASN A 54 -24.05 8.54 -3.34
CA ASN A 54 -24.36 7.75 -2.15
C ASN A 54 -25.83 7.86 -1.74
N ALA A 55 -26.40 6.72 -1.34
CA ALA A 55 -27.76 6.65 -0.85
C ALA A 55 -27.93 7.47 0.44
N ALA A 56 -29.09 8.11 0.59
CA ALA A 56 -29.43 8.91 1.78
C ALA A 56 -29.48 8.12 3.09
N SER A 57 -29.45 6.79 3.02
CA SER A 57 -29.40 5.88 4.17
C SER A 57 -28.78 4.54 3.77
N GLY A 58 -28.27 3.81 4.76
CA GLY A 58 -27.66 2.49 4.55
C GLY A 58 -26.23 2.56 4.03
N THR A 59 -25.64 1.42 3.72
CA THR A 59 -24.25 1.36 3.23
C THR A 59 -24.20 1.62 1.72
N PRO A 60 -23.34 2.54 1.24
CA PRO A 60 -23.03 2.69 -0.17
C PRO A 60 -22.68 1.37 -0.87
N THR A 61 -23.19 1.18 -2.07
CA THR A 61 -22.79 0.07 -2.95
C THR A 61 -21.34 0.22 -3.38
N THR A 62 -20.72 -0.87 -3.85
CA THR A 62 -19.32 -0.82 -4.34
C THR A 62 -19.14 0.15 -5.50
N THR A 63 -20.16 0.35 -6.34
CA THR A 63 -20.13 1.32 -7.44
C THR A 63 -20.15 2.75 -6.95
N GLN A 64 -20.98 3.06 -5.94
CA GLN A 64 -21.00 4.39 -5.33
C GLN A 64 -19.67 4.66 -4.59
N GLN A 65 -19.21 3.67 -3.81
CA GLN A 65 -17.93 3.76 -3.10
C GLN A 65 -16.74 4.02 -4.04
N ALA A 66 -16.79 3.62 -5.31
CA ALA A 66 -15.66 3.77 -6.24
C ALA A 66 -15.13 5.20 -6.35
N ASN A 67 -15.96 6.22 -6.07
CA ASN A 67 -15.58 7.63 -6.11
C ASN A 67 -15.49 8.28 -4.70
N ASP A 68 -15.57 7.46 -3.64
CA ASP A 68 -15.52 7.91 -2.26
C ASP A 68 -14.09 8.00 -1.72
N PHE A 69 -13.91 8.95 -0.79
CA PHE A 69 -12.76 9.06 0.10
C PHE A 69 -13.25 9.06 1.55
N ALA A 70 -12.67 8.19 2.37
CA ALA A 70 -13.14 7.96 3.73
C ALA A 70 -11.99 7.96 4.74
N ILE A 71 -12.22 8.52 5.93
CA ILE A 71 -11.33 8.39 7.09
C ILE A 71 -12.14 7.85 8.28
N THR A 72 -11.69 6.72 8.81
CA THR A 72 -12.31 6.02 9.96
C THR A 72 -11.90 6.63 11.30
N ASN A 73 -12.58 6.24 12.38
CA ASN A 73 -12.25 6.67 13.74
C ASN A 73 -10.89 6.13 14.26
N SER A 74 -10.34 5.08 13.64
CA SER A 74 -9.00 4.55 13.89
C SER A 74 -7.91 5.24 13.06
N GLY A 75 -8.30 6.23 12.24
CA GLY A 75 -7.41 7.01 11.39
C GLY A 75 -6.98 6.29 10.11
N ASN A 76 -7.65 5.21 9.71
CA ASN A 76 -7.41 4.56 8.42
C ASN A 76 -8.10 5.35 7.31
N VAL A 77 -7.41 5.54 6.19
CA VAL A 77 -7.88 6.24 5.00
C VAL A 77 -8.25 5.23 3.92
N GLY A 78 -9.48 5.29 3.43
CA GLY A 78 -9.98 4.51 2.30
C GLY A 78 -10.14 5.38 1.06
N ILE A 79 -9.67 4.87 -0.09
CA ILE A 79 -9.99 5.38 -1.43
C ILE A 79 -10.73 4.27 -2.15
N SER A 80 -11.92 4.58 -2.64
CA SER A 80 -12.84 3.61 -3.22
C SER A 80 -13.39 2.54 -2.24
N THR A 81 -13.29 2.79 -0.93
CA THR A 81 -13.78 1.91 0.15
C THR A 81 -14.05 2.71 1.42
N ILE A 82 -15.08 2.33 2.17
CA ILE A 82 -15.40 2.88 3.50
C ILE A 82 -14.91 1.97 4.64
N ASN A 83 -14.41 0.77 4.34
CA ASN A 83 -13.92 -0.23 5.30
C ASN A 83 -12.43 -0.55 5.05
N PRO A 84 -11.51 0.43 5.14
CA PRO A 84 -10.09 0.20 4.89
C PRO A 84 -9.48 -0.77 5.92
N SER A 85 -8.78 -1.81 5.45
CA SER A 85 -8.08 -2.76 6.33
C SER A 85 -6.68 -2.29 6.72
N GLU A 86 -6.09 -1.40 5.93
CA GLU A 86 -4.77 -0.81 6.16
C GLU A 86 -4.85 0.70 6.40
N LYS A 87 -3.74 1.31 6.86
CA LYS A 87 -3.70 2.75 7.17
C LYS A 87 -4.06 3.64 5.99
N LEU A 88 -3.65 3.24 4.79
CA LEU A 88 -4.12 3.76 3.53
C LEU A 88 -4.49 2.55 2.67
N ASP A 89 -5.75 2.48 2.24
CA ASP A 89 -6.29 1.36 1.48
C ASP A 89 -6.95 1.90 0.20
N VAL A 90 -6.56 1.35 -0.94
CA VAL A 90 -7.06 1.73 -2.26
C VAL A 90 -7.69 0.48 -2.87
N ALA A 91 -9.01 0.39 -2.78
CA ALA A 91 -9.71 -0.85 -3.10
C ALA A 91 -9.62 -1.24 -4.58
N THR A 92 -9.52 -0.26 -5.48
CA THR A 92 -9.39 -0.50 -6.92
C THR A 92 -8.51 0.54 -7.59
N GLY A 93 -7.95 0.19 -8.74
CA GLY A 93 -7.10 1.09 -9.54
C GLY A 93 -5.62 1.06 -9.13
N ASN A 94 -4.89 2.08 -9.57
CA ASN A 94 -3.44 2.19 -9.37
C ASN A 94 -3.10 3.43 -8.55
N VAL A 95 -2.10 3.33 -7.68
CA VAL A 95 -1.50 4.49 -7.01
C VAL A 95 -0.41 5.07 -7.89
N ARG A 96 -0.47 6.39 -8.17
CA ARG A 96 0.57 7.10 -8.93
C ARG A 96 1.25 8.16 -8.06
N VAL A 97 2.56 8.05 -7.91
CA VAL A 97 3.42 9.11 -7.38
C VAL A 97 4.09 9.81 -8.56
N ARG A 98 3.74 11.09 -8.80
CA ARG A 98 4.19 11.81 -10.02
C ARG A 98 5.68 12.13 -10.01
N ALA A 99 6.21 12.47 -8.85
CA ALA A 99 7.62 12.79 -8.67
C ALA A 99 8.17 11.87 -7.58
N ILE A 100 8.94 10.87 -8.00
CA ILE A 100 9.84 10.14 -7.11
C ILE A 100 11.17 10.88 -7.22
N ASN A 101 11.57 11.55 -6.15
CA ASN A 101 12.79 12.36 -6.14
C ASN A 101 14.03 11.47 -6.35
N SER A 102 15.13 12.08 -6.80
CA SER A 102 16.40 11.36 -7.02
C SER A 102 17.19 11.12 -5.73
N ASN A 103 16.54 11.15 -4.56
CA ASN A 103 17.19 10.84 -3.30
C ASN A 103 17.43 9.34 -3.27
N THR A 104 18.66 8.93 -3.58
CA THR A 104 19.05 7.53 -3.56
C THR A 104 19.05 7.03 -2.13
N GLY A 105 18.37 5.90 -1.89
CA GLY A 105 18.32 5.32 -0.57
C GLY A 105 19.69 4.87 -0.06
N VAL A 106 19.84 4.82 1.25
CA VAL A 106 21.05 4.34 1.92
C VAL A 106 20.95 2.81 2.10
N PRO A 107 21.88 2.03 1.54
CA PRO A 107 21.88 0.58 1.70
C PRO A 107 21.93 0.17 3.18
N GLY A 108 21.10 -0.80 3.56
CA GLY A 108 21.08 -1.37 4.91
C GLY A 108 20.23 -0.59 5.93
N THR A 109 19.92 0.68 5.69
CA THR A 109 18.94 1.44 6.50
C THR A 109 17.58 1.48 5.83
N ASP A 110 17.56 1.68 4.52
CA ASP A 110 16.33 1.87 3.77
C ASP A 110 15.70 0.51 3.43
N LYS A 111 14.37 0.47 3.47
CA LYS A 111 13.62 -0.76 3.26
C LYS A 111 13.23 -0.89 1.80
N TYR A 112 13.41 -2.08 1.25
CA TYR A 112 12.75 -2.44 0.01
C TYR A 112 11.32 -2.86 0.34
N VAL A 113 10.38 -2.26 -0.38
CA VAL A 113 8.95 -2.52 -0.23
C VAL A 113 8.50 -3.52 -1.29
N VAL A 114 7.70 -4.49 -0.86
CA VAL A 114 7.01 -5.46 -1.73
C VAL A 114 5.55 -5.54 -1.34
N ALA A 115 4.70 -5.99 -2.24
CA ALA A 115 3.29 -6.26 -1.94
C ALA A 115 3.09 -7.77 -1.72
N ASP A 116 2.21 -8.14 -0.78
CA ASP A 116 1.72 -9.51 -0.68
C ASP A 116 0.54 -9.79 -1.64
N GLY A 117 -0.02 -11.01 -1.58
CA GLY A 117 -1.14 -11.42 -2.43
C GLY A 117 -2.44 -10.63 -2.22
N ASN A 118 -2.57 -9.91 -1.11
CA ASN A 118 -3.70 -9.03 -0.82
C ASN A 118 -3.39 -7.55 -1.13
N GLY A 119 -2.20 -7.27 -1.69
CA GLY A 119 -1.77 -5.90 -2.02
C GLY A 119 -1.19 -5.12 -0.85
N VAL A 120 -0.99 -5.72 0.33
CA VAL A 120 -0.44 -5.02 1.49
C VAL A 120 1.06 -4.81 1.31
N LEU A 121 1.50 -3.55 1.38
CA LEU A 121 2.91 -3.20 1.29
C LEU A 121 3.66 -3.60 2.57
N LYS A 122 4.68 -4.43 2.39
CA LYS A 122 5.55 -4.97 3.44
C LYS A 122 7.01 -4.74 3.07
N THR A 123 7.89 -4.92 4.04
CA THR A 123 9.34 -4.88 3.79
C THR A 123 9.88 -6.30 3.77
N ILE A 124 10.82 -6.55 2.86
CA ILE A 124 11.60 -7.79 2.94
C ILE A 124 12.69 -7.58 3.97
N ASN A 125 12.82 -8.55 4.89
CA ASN A 125 13.95 -8.60 5.78
C ASN A 125 15.15 -9.27 5.10
N PHE A 126 16.07 -8.46 4.59
CA PHE A 126 17.30 -8.92 3.94
C PHE A 126 18.30 -9.56 4.89
N THR A 127 18.06 -9.61 6.21
CA THR A 127 18.88 -10.43 7.10
C THR A 127 18.66 -11.95 6.91
N THR A 128 17.79 -12.36 5.98
CA THR A 128 17.48 -13.79 5.70
C THR A 128 17.52 -14.18 4.23
N THR A 129 17.66 -13.21 3.30
CA THR A 129 17.82 -13.44 1.86
C THR A 129 18.65 -12.33 1.25
N ASP A 130 19.76 -12.67 0.59
CA ASP A 130 20.60 -11.71 -0.12
C ASP A 130 20.24 -11.61 -1.59
N LEU A 131 20.13 -10.37 -2.07
CA LEU A 131 19.96 -10.06 -3.49
C LEU A 131 21.33 -9.79 -4.11
N PHE A 132 21.72 -10.65 -5.05
CA PHE A 132 22.78 -10.33 -6.01
C PHE A 132 22.16 -9.75 -7.27
N HIS A 133 22.52 -8.50 -7.60
CA HIS A 133 22.14 -7.84 -8.84
C HIS A 133 23.38 -7.28 -9.53
N ALA A 134 23.62 -7.69 -10.78
CA ALA A 134 24.69 -7.16 -11.60
C ALA A 134 24.25 -7.03 -13.07
N ARG A 135 24.82 -6.04 -13.75
CA ARG A 135 24.60 -5.74 -15.19
C ARG A 135 25.85 -6.11 -15.97
N LEU A 136 25.73 -6.40 -17.27
CA LEU A 136 26.90 -6.69 -18.13
C LEU A 136 28.00 -5.64 -17.95
N SER A 137 29.26 -6.09 -17.86
CA SER A 137 30.41 -5.18 -17.73
C SER A 137 30.69 -4.42 -19.03
N ALA A 138 30.45 -5.08 -20.17
CA ALA A 138 30.55 -4.56 -21.53
C ALA A 138 29.83 -5.52 -22.50
N ASP A 139 29.73 -5.12 -23.77
CA ASP A 139 29.32 -6.03 -24.85
C ASP A 139 30.32 -7.18 -24.97
N GLN A 140 29.82 -8.42 -25.03
CA GLN A 140 30.64 -9.62 -25.12
C GLN A 140 30.24 -10.45 -26.34
N ASN A 141 31.22 -10.89 -27.12
CA ASN A 141 30.99 -11.76 -28.28
C ASN A 141 30.86 -13.22 -27.84
N ALA A 142 29.73 -13.85 -28.17
CA ALA A 142 29.54 -15.28 -27.98
C ALA A 142 29.87 -16.03 -29.28
N ASN A 143 30.94 -16.83 -29.25
CA ASN A 143 31.36 -17.65 -30.39
C ASN A 143 30.64 -19.00 -30.38
N SER A 144 30.24 -19.47 -31.57
CA SER A 144 29.59 -20.77 -31.73
C SER A 144 30.49 -21.91 -31.23
N GLY A 145 29.91 -22.85 -30.49
CA GLY A 145 30.61 -24.04 -29.98
C GLY A 145 31.45 -23.82 -28.71
N VAL A 146 31.44 -22.61 -28.14
CA VAL A 146 32.18 -22.28 -26.91
C VAL A 146 31.18 -21.89 -25.82
N ILE A 147 31.34 -22.46 -24.61
CA ILE A 147 30.66 -21.95 -23.43
C ILE A 147 31.31 -20.63 -23.05
N ALA A 148 30.60 -19.52 -23.26
CA ALA A 148 31.06 -18.19 -22.88
C ALA A 148 30.62 -17.88 -21.44
N THR A 149 31.55 -17.39 -20.62
CA THR A 149 31.20 -16.79 -19.33
C THR A 149 30.64 -15.40 -19.57
N LEU A 150 29.42 -15.14 -19.10
CA LEU A 150 28.87 -13.78 -19.07
C LEU A 150 29.53 -12.99 -17.94
N LEU A 151 30.36 -12.00 -18.28
CA LEU A 151 30.96 -11.12 -17.28
C LEU A 151 30.05 -9.93 -17.00
N PHE A 152 29.56 -9.87 -15.77
CA PHE A 152 28.87 -8.72 -15.21
C PHE A 152 29.86 -7.75 -14.53
N ALA A 153 29.46 -6.48 -14.41
CA ALA A 153 30.14 -5.47 -13.63
C ALA A 153 30.06 -5.78 -12.12
N ALA A 154 30.79 -5.00 -11.31
CA ALA A 154 30.64 -5.06 -9.85
C ALA A 154 29.16 -4.87 -9.47
N PRO A 155 28.64 -5.66 -8.51
CA PRO A 155 27.26 -5.56 -8.10
C PRO A 155 26.99 -4.18 -7.50
N LEU A 156 25.79 -3.67 -7.74
CA LEU A 156 25.41 -2.32 -7.31
C LEU A 156 25.30 -2.20 -5.79
N VAL A 157 25.15 -3.34 -5.12
CA VAL A 157 25.12 -3.50 -3.66
C VAL A 157 26.13 -4.59 -3.31
N THR A 158 26.90 -4.39 -2.25
CA THR A 158 27.82 -5.39 -1.70
C THR A 158 27.22 -5.98 -0.42
N SER A 159 27.47 -7.27 -0.17
CA SER A 159 27.04 -7.99 1.02
C SER A 159 28.20 -8.83 1.56
N THR A 160 28.22 -9.14 2.85
CA THR A 160 29.17 -10.11 3.40
C THR A 160 28.79 -11.56 3.06
N TYR A 161 27.53 -11.81 2.67
CA TYR A 161 27.00 -13.12 2.33
C TYR A 161 27.37 -13.60 0.93
N TYR A 162 27.84 -12.71 0.06
CA TYR A 162 28.32 -13.08 -1.27
C TYR A 162 29.50 -12.22 -1.70
N SER A 163 30.27 -12.72 -2.65
CA SER A 163 31.28 -11.94 -3.36
C SER A 163 31.23 -12.28 -4.85
N TYR A 164 31.55 -11.31 -5.72
CA TYR A 164 31.56 -11.51 -7.16
C TYR A 164 32.86 -11.03 -7.77
N ASN A 165 33.54 -11.92 -8.49
CA ASN A 165 34.75 -11.61 -9.22
C ASN A 165 34.40 -11.24 -10.67
N SER A 166 34.46 -9.94 -10.99
CA SER A 166 34.11 -9.42 -12.33
C SER A 166 35.09 -9.85 -13.44
N THR A 167 36.26 -10.36 -13.08
CA THR A 167 37.24 -10.89 -14.04
C THR A 167 36.91 -12.33 -14.43
N THR A 168 36.45 -13.14 -13.48
CA THR A 168 36.18 -14.57 -13.71
C THR A 168 34.71 -14.90 -13.88
N GLY A 169 33.80 -13.98 -13.55
CA GLY A 169 32.35 -14.21 -13.56
C GLY A 169 31.87 -15.09 -12.39
N THR A 170 32.72 -15.32 -11.39
CA THR A 170 32.41 -16.24 -10.29
C THR A 170 31.66 -15.50 -9.18
N LEU A 171 30.43 -15.95 -8.90
CA LEU A 171 29.66 -15.58 -7.71
C LEU A 171 29.93 -16.60 -6.61
N THR A 172 30.46 -16.14 -5.48
CA THR A 172 30.73 -16.96 -4.29
C THR A 172 29.69 -16.63 -3.23
N PHE A 173 28.99 -17.65 -2.73
CA PHE A 173 28.15 -17.53 -1.54
C PHE A 173 29.02 -17.79 -0.31
N ASN A 174 29.20 -16.76 0.52
CA ASN A 174 30.11 -16.80 1.68
C ASN A 174 29.42 -17.35 2.94
N GLN A 175 28.11 -17.56 2.89
CA GLN A 175 27.28 -18.06 3.99
C GLN A 175 26.22 -19.04 3.46
N ALA A 176 25.63 -19.86 4.33
CA ALA A 176 24.51 -20.72 3.96
C ALA A 176 23.20 -19.91 3.97
N GLY A 177 22.34 -20.12 2.97
CA GLY A 177 21.07 -19.41 2.90
C GLY A 177 20.35 -19.55 1.57
N ASN A 178 19.23 -18.85 1.45
CA ASN A 178 18.50 -18.70 0.21
C ASN A 178 18.93 -17.40 -0.47
N TYR A 179 19.24 -17.48 -1.77
CA TYR A 179 19.74 -16.35 -2.54
C TYR A 179 18.83 -16.07 -3.73
N ILE A 180 18.60 -14.78 -4.00
CA ILE A 180 18.00 -14.34 -5.25
C ILE A 180 19.11 -13.75 -6.11
N VAL A 181 19.30 -14.35 -7.28
CA VAL A 181 20.32 -13.94 -8.25
C VAL A 181 19.61 -13.41 -9.48
N THR A 182 19.74 -12.10 -9.73
CA THR A 182 19.17 -11.45 -10.91
C THR A 182 20.29 -11.02 -11.84
N PHE A 183 20.33 -11.64 -13.02
CA PHE A 183 21.21 -11.25 -14.10
C PHE A 183 20.42 -10.48 -15.16
N GLN A 184 20.96 -9.34 -15.59
CA GLN A 184 20.38 -8.59 -16.70
C GLN A 184 21.39 -8.49 -17.85
N ALA A 185 21.03 -9.12 -18.97
CA ALA A 185 21.78 -9.11 -20.23
C ALA A 185 20.82 -8.91 -21.41
N SER A 186 21.32 -8.32 -22.50
CA SER A 186 20.60 -8.16 -23.76
C SER A 186 21.41 -8.76 -24.90
N PHE A 187 20.75 -9.31 -25.91
CA PHE A 187 21.39 -9.86 -27.09
C PHE A 187 21.18 -8.92 -28.29
N GLY A 188 22.24 -8.64 -29.03
CA GLY A 188 22.21 -7.89 -30.28
C GLY A 188 22.51 -8.78 -31.48
N ASN A 189 22.04 -8.42 -32.67
CA ASN A 189 22.34 -9.08 -33.95
C ASN A 189 22.01 -10.59 -34.01
N VAL A 190 21.00 -11.04 -33.26
CA VAL A 190 20.56 -12.44 -33.25
C VAL A 190 19.73 -12.74 -34.51
N THR A 191 20.21 -13.65 -35.38
CA THR A 191 19.47 -14.05 -36.58
C THR A 191 18.30 -14.98 -36.25
N ALA A 192 17.26 -14.99 -37.09
CA ALA A 192 16.10 -15.84 -36.90
C ALA A 192 16.49 -17.33 -36.82
N GLY A 193 15.99 -18.03 -35.80
CA GLY A 193 16.29 -19.45 -35.56
C GLY A 193 17.53 -19.70 -34.69
N THR A 194 18.26 -18.67 -34.26
CA THR A 194 19.36 -18.82 -33.29
C THR A 194 18.84 -19.40 -31.97
N GLN A 195 19.53 -20.41 -31.44
CA GLN A 195 19.23 -21.01 -30.13
C GLN A 195 20.39 -20.75 -29.17
N LEU A 196 20.09 -20.34 -27.94
CA LEU A 196 21.06 -20.10 -26.88
C LEU A 196 20.66 -20.91 -25.65
N VAL A 197 21.64 -21.54 -24.99
CA VAL A 197 21.46 -22.16 -23.68
C VAL A 197 22.05 -21.21 -22.64
N LEU A 198 21.22 -20.75 -21.71
CA LEU A 198 21.62 -19.92 -20.57
C LEU A 198 21.66 -20.79 -19.32
N GLY A 199 22.69 -20.66 -18.50
CA GLY A 199 22.83 -21.54 -17.34
C GLY A 199 23.82 -21.06 -16.29
N VAL A 200 23.81 -21.77 -15.17
CA VAL A 200 24.74 -21.62 -14.04
C VAL A 200 25.65 -22.84 -14.04
N ARG A 201 26.96 -22.63 -13.86
CA ARG A 201 27.97 -23.69 -13.83
C ARG A 201 28.73 -23.62 -12.49
N PRO A 202 28.82 -24.72 -11.71
CA PRO A 202 29.66 -24.77 -10.52
C PRO A 202 31.14 -24.52 -10.85
N VAL A 203 31.89 -23.96 -9.90
CA VAL A 203 33.34 -23.74 -10.01
C VAL A 203 34.02 -24.21 -8.73
N PRO A 204 35.05 -25.09 -8.81
CA PRO A 204 35.53 -25.77 -10.02
C PRO A 204 34.46 -26.72 -10.58
N ASP A 205 34.49 -26.93 -11.89
CA ASP A 205 33.58 -27.89 -12.51
C ASP A 205 34.08 -29.31 -12.22
N ASN A 206 33.17 -30.21 -11.85
CA ASN A 206 33.53 -31.57 -11.44
C ASN A 206 33.54 -32.57 -12.62
N ASN A 207 33.46 -32.08 -13.86
CA ASN A 207 33.48 -32.89 -15.08
C ASN A 207 34.47 -32.34 -16.11
#